data_AF-A0A950FNV7-F1
#
_entry.id   AF-A0A950FNV7-F1
#
_cell.length_a   1.000
_cell.length_b   1.000
_cell.length_c   1.000
_cell.angle_alpha   90.00
_cell.angle_beta   90.00
_cell.angle_gamma   90.00
#
_symmetry.space_group_name_H-M   'P 1'
#
loop_
_entity.id
_entity.type
_entity.pdbx_description
1 polymer ?
#
loop_
_entity_poly.entity_id
_entity_poly.type
_entity_poly.pdbx_seq_one_letter_code
_entity_poly.pdbx_strand_id
1 'polypeptide(L)'
;MPGTLNSLRSYPARIRLVIGRAVEVAQWGETDLRAKPMKGALRDVMEIAVDGDRVTYRAAYYVAKAETGPVIVLEKSNRGASTPTHVVERIARRLARTKEIEHG
;
A
#
# COMPACT_ATOMS: atom_id res chain seq x y z
N MET A 1 9.25 -3.64 9.43
CA MET A 1 9.68 -2.46 8.63
C MET A 1 9.32 -1.16 9.35
N PRO A 2 10.28 -0.33 9.81
CA PRO A 2 10.04 0.73 10.81
C PRO A 2 9.32 2.01 10.35
N GLY A 3 8.83 2.11 9.11
CA GLY A 3 8.22 3.34 8.58
C GLY A 3 6.70 3.32 8.40
N THR A 4 6.12 2.16 8.14
CA THR A 4 4.70 2.03 7.72
C THR A 4 3.74 2.20 8.90
N LEU A 5 4.01 1.55 10.03
CA LEU A 5 3.18 1.64 11.24
C LEU A 5 3.18 3.05 11.84
N ASN A 6 4.34 3.71 11.87
CA ASN A 6 4.47 5.07 12.39
C ASN A 6 3.75 6.09 11.50
N SER A 7 3.83 5.93 10.18
CA SER A 7 3.09 6.77 9.23
C SER A 7 1.58 6.61 9.41
N LEU A 8 1.10 5.36 9.56
CA LEU A 8 -0.34 5.10 9.75
C LEU A 8 -0.87 5.71 11.05
N ARG A 9 -0.11 5.65 12.16
CA ARG A 9 -0.50 6.24 13.45
C ARG A 9 -0.77 7.74 13.37
N SER A 10 -0.11 8.45 12.46
CA SER A 10 -0.32 9.89 12.23
C SER A 10 -1.63 10.23 11.50
N TYR A 11 -2.33 9.25 10.92
CA TYR A 11 -3.54 9.49 10.14
C TYR A 11 -4.77 9.69 11.06
N PRO A 12 -5.82 10.39 10.60
CA PRO A 12 -7.08 10.48 11.33
C PRO A 12 -7.70 9.10 11.60
N ALA A 13 -8.43 8.95 12.71
CA ALA A 13 -8.94 7.66 13.17
C ALA A 13 -9.73 6.88 12.10
N ARG A 14 -10.64 7.56 11.38
CA ARG A 14 -11.41 6.93 10.28
C ARG A 14 -10.52 6.36 9.17
N ILE A 15 -9.43 7.06 8.85
CA ILE A 15 -8.50 6.67 7.79
C ILE A 15 -7.66 5.48 8.25
N ARG A 16 -7.19 5.52 9.51
CA ARG A 16 -6.45 4.42 10.12
C ARG A 16 -7.25 3.12 10.13
N LEU A 17 -8.55 3.20 10.41
CA LEU A 17 -9.41 2.01 10.44
C LEU A 17 -9.51 1.36 9.06
N VAL A 18 -9.75 2.16 8.01
CA VAL A 18 -9.88 1.64 6.64
C VAL A 18 -8.55 1.11 6.10
N ILE A 19 -7.49 1.90 6.19
CA ILE A 19 -6.18 1.49 5.66
C ILE A 19 -5.57 0.37 6.51
N GLY A 20 -5.73 0.44 7.83
CA GLY A 20 -5.22 -0.57 8.76
C GLY A 20 -5.84 -1.94 8.53
N ARG A 21 -7.16 -2.00 8.37
CA ARG A 21 -7.86 -3.25 8.01
C ARG A 21 -7.33 -3.85 6.72
N ALA A 22 -7.13 -3.04 5.69
CA ALA A 22 -6.65 -3.57 4.43
C ALA A 22 -5.20 -4.08 4.49
N VAL A 23 -4.36 -3.41 5.28
CA VAL A 23 -3.01 -3.87 5.56
C VAL A 23 -3.02 -5.20 6.32
N GLU A 24 -3.93 -5.35 7.29
CA GLU A 24 -4.12 -6.61 8.02
C GLU A 24 -4.58 -7.75 7.10
N VAL A 25 -5.60 -7.51 6.25
CA VAL A 25 -6.06 -8.49 5.26
C VAL A 25 -4.92 -8.90 4.30
N ALA A 26 -4.11 -7.93 3.85
CA ALA A 26 -2.94 -8.20 3.01
C ALA A 26 -1.88 -9.07 3.70
N GLN A 27 -1.72 -8.95 5.02
CA GLN A 27 -0.80 -9.78 5.79
C GLN A 27 -1.23 -11.24 5.87
N TRP A 28 -2.52 -11.52 5.69
CA TRP A 28 -3.06 -12.88 5.65
C TRP A 28 -3.04 -13.51 4.25
N GLY A 29 -2.45 -12.84 3.26
CA GLY A 29 -2.47 -13.34 1.88
C GLY A 29 -3.75 -12.97 1.12
N GLU A 30 -4.61 -12.13 1.70
CA GLU A 30 -5.91 -11.77 1.12
C GLU A 30 -5.91 -10.35 0.55
N THR A 31 -6.97 -10.02 -0.18
CA THR A 31 -7.18 -8.70 -0.77
C THR A 31 -8.43 -8.05 -0.18
N ASP A 32 -8.30 -6.85 0.38
CA ASP A 32 -9.45 -6.11 0.90
C ASP A 32 -10.39 -5.70 -0.25
N LEU A 33 -11.70 -5.81 -0.04
CA LEU A 33 -12.75 -5.51 -1.02
C LEU A 33 -12.70 -4.08 -1.60
N ARG A 34 -12.11 -3.13 -0.88
CA ARG A 34 -11.95 -1.74 -1.33
C ARG A 34 -10.70 -1.53 -2.16
N ALA A 35 -9.80 -2.52 -2.17
CA ALA A 35 -8.57 -2.45 -2.91
C ALA A 35 -8.80 -2.69 -4.39
N LYS A 36 -8.03 -2.00 -5.21
CA LYS A 36 -8.06 -2.11 -6.67
C LYS A 36 -6.64 -2.35 -7.17
N PRO A 37 -6.44 -3.17 -8.20
CA PRO A 37 -5.12 -3.33 -8.77
C PRO A 37 -4.64 -2.00 -9.37
N MET A 38 -3.37 -1.68 -9.15
CA MET A 38 -2.72 -0.58 -9.85
C MET A 38 -2.65 -0.89 -11.35
N LYS A 39 -2.37 0.14 -12.16
CA LYS A 39 -2.31 0.01 -13.62
C LYS A 39 -0.90 -0.29 -14.11
N GLY A 40 -0.80 -0.85 -15.31
CA GLY A 40 0.47 -1.03 -16.03
C GLY A 40 1.39 -2.05 -15.35
N ALA A 41 2.67 -1.68 -15.20
CA ALA A 41 3.72 -2.55 -14.67
C ALA A 41 3.56 -2.93 -13.19
N LEU A 42 2.64 -2.28 -12.46
CA LEU A 42 2.35 -2.55 -11.05
C LEU A 42 1.01 -3.27 -10.83
N ARG A 43 0.46 -3.96 -11.84
CA ARG A 43 -0.84 -4.65 -11.74
C ARG A 43 -0.95 -5.68 -10.60
N ASP A 44 0.19 -6.20 -10.14
CA ASP A 44 0.25 -7.14 -9.01
C ASP A 44 0.15 -6.41 -7.65
N VAL A 45 0.15 -5.08 -7.64
CA VAL A 45 0.04 -4.25 -6.45
C VAL A 45 -1.39 -3.78 -6.30
N MET A 46 -1.94 -3.96 -5.11
CA MET A 46 -3.27 -3.50 -4.73
C MET A 46 -3.18 -2.12 -4.07
N GLU A 47 -4.07 -1.20 -4.44
CA GLU A 47 -4.17 0.13 -3.84
C GLU A 47 -5.53 0.38 -3.19
N ILE A 48 -5.52 1.08 -2.06
CA ILE A 48 -6.70 1.68 -1.43
C ILE A 48 -6.45 3.16 -1.28
N ALA A 49 -7.45 3.95 -1.66
CA ALA A 49 -7.49 5.40 -1.45
C ALA A 49 -8.68 5.75 -0.55
N VAL A 50 -8.45 6.63 0.41
CA VAL A 50 -9.48 7.17 1.30
C VAL A 50 -9.34 8.67 1.32
N ASP A 51 -10.40 9.37 0.93
CA ASP A 51 -10.41 10.82 0.89
C ASP A 51 -10.56 11.41 2.30
N GLY A 52 -9.62 12.29 2.63
CA GLY A 52 -9.68 13.20 3.76
C GLY A 52 -10.25 14.55 3.33
N ASP A 53 -10.32 15.49 4.29
CA ASP A 53 -10.99 16.78 4.05
C ASP A 53 -10.24 17.66 3.02
N ARG A 54 -8.92 17.47 2.89
CA ARG A 54 -8.05 18.23 1.96
C ARG A 54 -6.98 17.38 1.27
N VAL A 55 -6.91 16.11 1.62
CA VAL A 55 -5.81 15.20 1.27
C VAL A 55 -6.35 13.80 1.09
N THR A 56 -5.83 13.06 0.12
CA THR A 56 -6.17 11.65 -0.07
C THR A 56 -5.07 10.81 0.57
N TYR A 57 -5.48 9.83 1.36
CA TYR A 57 -4.60 8.86 1.99
C TYR A 57 -4.63 7.58 1.17
N ARG A 58 -3.46 7.07 0.80
CA ARG A 58 -3.30 5.86 0.00
C ARG A 58 -2.44 4.83 0.70
N ALA A 59 -2.80 3.57 0.50
CA ALA A 59 -1.96 2.44 0.80
C ALA A 59 -1.84 1.58 -0.45
N ALA A 60 -0.62 1.33 -0.89
CA ALA A 60 -0.31 0.36 -1.93
C ALA A 60 0.38 -0.83 -1.29
N TYR A 61 -0.09 -2.03 -1.59
CA TYR A 61 0.46 -3.25 -1.04
C TYR A 61 0.54 -4.39 -2.05
N TYR A 62 1.57 -5.21 -1.90
CA TYR A 62 1.71 -6.47 -2.64
C TYR A 62 1.51 -7.61 -1.66
N VAL A 63 0.63 -8.54 -2.03
CA VAL A 63 0.40 -9.78 -1.29
C VAL A 63 1.56 -10.72 -1.62
N ALA A 64 2.42 -10.95 -0.63
CA ALA A 64 3.57 -11.84 -0.75
C ALA A 64 3.27 -13.22 -0.16
N LYS A 65 4.17 -14.18 -0.38
CA LYS A 65 4.19 -15.45 0.35
C LYS A 65 4.33 -15.19 1.86
N ALA A 66 3.77 -16.08 2.67
CA ALA A 66 3.67 -15.94 4.13
C ALA A 66 5.02 -15.63 4.81
N GLU A 67 6.11 -16.17 4.29
CA GLU A 67 7.46 -16.05 4.84
C GLU A 67 8.08 -14.65 4.62
N THR A 68 7.70 -13.97 3.55
CA THR A 68 8.27 -12.68 3.14
C THR A 68 7.47 -11.49 3.70
N GLY A 69 6.17 -11.70 3.91
CA GLY A 69 5.23 -10.67 4.35
C GLY A 69 4.96 -9.60 3.27
N PRO A 70 3.82 -8.90 3.34
CA PRO A 70 3.44 -7.99 2.27
C PRO A 70 4.33 -6.75 2.21
N VAL A 71 4.59 -6.28 0.99
CA VAL A 71 5.16 -4.93 0.79
C VAL A 71 4.05 -3.94 1.04
N ILE A 72 4.29 -2.94 1.89
CA ILE A 72 3.31 -1.86 2.13
C ILE A 72 3.98 -0.51 1.96
N VAL A 73 3.32 0.35 1.19
CA VAL A 73 3.70 1.75 0.95
C VAL A 73 2.51 2.63 1.31
N LEU A 74 2.71 3.54 2.27
CA LEU A 74 1.71 4.55 2.61
C LEU A 74 2.06 5.88 1.97
N GLU A 75 1.04 6.58 1.50
CA GLU A 75 1.16 7.90 0.92
C GLU A 75 0.02 8.79 1.41
N LYS A 76 0.34 10.06 1.62
CA LYS A 76 -0.63 11.13 1.80
C LYS A 76 -0.37 12.17 0.71
N SER A 77 -1.35 12.42 -0.15
CA SER A 77 -1.23 13.38 -1.25
C SER A 77 -2.27 14.49 -1.13
N ASN A 78 -1.86 15.71 -1.45
CA ASN A 78 -2.75 16.86 -1.58
C ASN A 78 -3.18 17.07 -3.04
N ARG A 79 -2.64 16.28 -3.98
CA ARG A 79 -2.88 16.39 -5.43
C ARG A 79 -3.57 15.13 -5.94
N GLY A 80 -4.86 15.26 -6.23
CA GLY A 80 -5.61 14.51 -7.25
C GLY A 80 -5.56 12.98 -7.29
N ALA A 81 -6.30 12.42 -8.26
CA ALA A 81 -6.62 11.01 -8.38
C ALA A 81 -5.45 10.10 -8.84
N SER A 82 -4.32 10.67 -9.28
CA SER A 82 -3.18 9.90 -9.80
C SER A 82 -2.07 9.76 -8.76
N THR A 83 -1.54 8.55 -8.62
CA THR A 83 -0.40 8.25 -7.76
C THR A 83 0.87 8.90 -8.34
N PRO A 84 1.57 9.78 -7.60
CA PRO A 84 2.78 10.45 -8.08
C PRO A 84 3.92 9.50 -8.49
N THR A 85 4.71 9.89 -9.48
CA THR A 85 5.82 9.07 -10.03
C THR A 85 6.79 8.57 -8.97
N HIS A 86 7.20 9.43 -8.04
CA HIS A 86 8.13 9.05 -6.97
C HIS A 86 7.58 7.96 -6.04
N VAL A 87 6.25 7.86 -5.90
CA VAL A 87 5.60 6.78 -5.13
C VAL A 87 5.54 5.51 -5.96
N VAL A 88 5.20 5.61 -7.25
CA VAL A 88 5.25 4.48 -8.19
C VAL A 88 6.65 3.84 -8.19
N GLU A 89 7.71 4.64 -8.28
CA GLU A 89 9.10 4.16 -8.21
C GLU A 89 9.43 3.49 -6.87
N ARG A 90 8.96 4.06 -5.75
CA ARG A 90 9.17 3.48 -4.42
C ARG A 90 8.47 2.13 -4.27
N ILE A 91 7.28 1.99 -4.84
CA ILE A 91 6.54 0.72 -4.88
C ILE A 91 7.30 -0.28 -5.74
N ALA A 92 7.69 0.10 -6.96
CA ALA A 92 8.43 -0.76 -7.88
C ALA A 92 9.72 -1.31 -7.27
N ARG A 93 10.53 -0.44 -6.64
CA ARG A 93 11.78 -0.87 -5.98
C ARG A 93 11.54 -1.87 -4.84
N ARG A 94 10.50 -1.66 -4.03
CA ARG A 94 10.19 -2.58 -2.93
C ARG A 94 9.63 -3.90 -3.44
N LEU A 95 8.77 -3.86 -4.45
CA LEU A 95 8.22 -5.04 -5.09
C LEU A 95 9.31 -5.92 -5.71
N ALA A 96 10.24 -5.33 -6.46
CA ALA A 96 11.36 -6.05 -7.05
C ALA A 96 12.16 -6.82 -5.98
N ARG A 97 12.52 -6.14 -4.88
CA ARG A 97 13.22 -6.77 -3.76
C ARG A 97 12.44 -7.93 -3.14
N THR A 98 11.14 -7.78 -2.94
CA THR A 98 10.32 -8.87 -2.38
C THR A 98 10.23 -10.04 -3.35
N LYS A 99 10.04 -9.79 -4.64
CA LYS A 99 10.02 -10.86 -5.66
C LYS A 99 11.37 -11.58 -5.74
N GLU A 100 12.49 -10.89 -5.63
CA GLU A 100 13.83 -11.52 -5.56
C GLU A 100 13.93 -12.50 -4.38
N ILE A 101 13.43 -12.12 -3.20
CA ILE A 101 13.43 -12.99 -2.00
C ILE A 101 12.46 -14.18 -2.18
N GLU A 102 11.35 -14.03 -2.90
CA GLU A 102 10.38 -15.11 -3.12
C GLU A 102 10.82 -16.18 -4.14
N HIS A 103 11.80 -15.85 -4.98
CA HIS A 103 12.31 -16.70 -6.07
C HIS A 103 13.74 -17.22 -5.85
N GLY A 104 14.47 -16.69 -4.86
CA GLY A 104 15.77 -17.20 -4.43
C GLY A 104 15.63 -18.26 -3.35
#